data_AF-A0A2T3J871-F1
#
_entry.id   AF-A0A2T3J871-F1
#
_cell.length_a   1.000
_cell.length_b   1.000
_cell.length_c   1.000
_cell.angle_alpha   90.00
_cell.angle_beta   90.00
_cell.angle_gamma   90.00
#
_symmetry.space_group_name_H-M   'P 1'
#
loop_
_entity.id
_entity.type
_entity.pdbx_description
1 polymer ?
#
loop_
_entity_poly.entity_id
_entity_poly.type
_entity_poly.pdbx_seq_one_letter_code
_entity_poly.pdbx_strand_id
1 'polypeptide(L)'
;MKYLTLIVAVLITCSAAADELDILASSEMLSDTSMNQSRGGQYELNIDVMHAESDMYGDVQGNGAYNNTTGANMITEGAFGESSGIFNVVQNTGNNVLIQNATVVNLTLK
;
A
#
# COMPACT_ATOMS: atom_id res chain seq x y z
N MET A 1 -14.27 14.53 -79.32
CA MET A 1 -14.40 13.20 -78.68
C MET A 1 -13.18 12.80 -77.84
N LYS A 2 -11.92 12.89 -78.33
CA LYS A 2 -10.72 12.44 -77.59
C LYS A 2 -10.45 13.10 -76.22
N TYR A 3 -10.83 14.37 -76.02
CA TYR A 3 -10.63 15.08 -74.75
C TYR A 3 -11.73 14.77 -73.71
N LEU A 4 -12.91 14.36 -74.17
CA LEU A 4 -14.02 14.01 -73.30
C LEU A 4 -13.74 12.73 -72.51
N THR A 5 -13.11 11.75 -73.16
CA THR A 5 -12.68 10.50 -72.52
C THR A 5 -11.57 10.72 -71.49
N LEU A 6 -10.68 11.69 -71.69
CA LEU A 6 -9.63 12.04 -70.73
C LEU A 6 -10.21 12.70 -69.48
N ILE A 7 -11.16 13.63 -69.65
CA ILE A 7 -11.83 14.32 -68.53
C ILE A 7 -12.62 13.34 -67.67
N VAL A 8 -13.34 12.41 -68.29
CA VAL A 8 -14.10 11.37 -67.58
C VAL A 8 -13.16 10.42 -66.84
N ALA A 9 -12.03 10.02 -67.44
CA ALA A 9 -11.03 9.19 -66.77
C ALA A 9 -10.43 9.87 -65.53
N VAL A 10 -10.11 11.16 -65.62
CA VAL A 10 -9.58 11.95 -64.49
C VAL A 10 -10.60 12.12 -63.37
N LEU A 11 -11.87 12.35 -63.69
CA LEU A 11 -12.96 12.44 -62.72
C LEU A 11 -13.18 11.13 -61.95
N ILE A 12 -13.12 9.99 -62.65
CA ILE A 12 -13.26 8.65 -62.03
C ILE A 12 -12.08 8.37 -61.09
N THR A 13 -10.85 8.68 -61.50
CA THR A 13 -9.67 8.49 -60.63
C THR A 13 -9.67 9.41 -59.41
N CYS A 14 -10.24 10.61 -59.53
CA CYS A 14 -10.38 11.55 -58.41
C CYS A 14 -11.43 11.08 -57.39
N SER A 15 -12.53 10.48 -57.86
CA SER A 15 -13.55 9.90 -56.97
C SER A 15 -13.07 8.66 -56.21
N ALA A 16 -12.20 7.84 -56.80
CA ALA A 16 -11.63 6.66 -56.13
C ALA A 16 -10.64 7.05 -55.03
N ALA A 17 -9.91 8.15 -55.20
CA ALA A 17 -9.00 8.69 -54.18
C ALA A 17 -9.75 9.36 -53.00
N ALA A 18 -11.03 9.70 -53.15
CA ALA A 18 -11.82 10.32 -52.09
C ALA A 18 -12.29 9.30 -51.03
N ASP A 19 -12.46 8.04 -51.41
CA ASP A 19 -12.95 6.96 -50.53
C ASP A 19 -11.86 6.49 -49.54
N GLU A 20 -10.58 6.57 -49.93
CA GLU A 20 -9.45 6.25 -49.04
C GLU A 20 -9.10 7.37 -48.04
N LEU A 21 -9.72 8.56 -48.15
CA LEU A 21 -9.53 9.67 -47.21
C LEU A 21 -10.45 9.61 -45.98
N ASP A 22 -11.35 8.63 -45.90
CA ASP A 22 -12.33 8.50 -44.82
C ASP A 22 -11.69 8.08 -43.48
N ILE A 23 -10.50 7.45 -43.49
CA ILE A 23 -9.85 6.98 -42.24
C ILE A 23 -9.29 8.11 -41.37
N LEU A 24 -9.01 9.27 -41.95
CA LEU A 24 -8.61 10.48 -41.21
C LEU A 24 -9.82 11.39 -40.94
N ALA A 25 -10.82 11.41 -41.84
CA ALA A 25 -12.02 12.24 -41.71
C ALA A 25 -13.01 11.71 -40.66
N SER A 26 -13.05 10.40 -40.44
CA SER A 26 -13.88 9.72 -39.44
C SER A 26 -13.17 9.51 -38.09
N SER A 27 -12.06 10.20 -37.84
CA SER A 27 -11.37 10.14 -36.54
C SER A 27 -12.20 10.84 -35.45
N GLU A 28 -13.19 10.14 -34.91
CA GLU A 28 -13.88 10.58 -33.72
C GLU A 28 -12.87 10.70 -32.58
N MET A 29 -12.68 11.92 -32.07
CA MET A 29 -11.84 12.16 -30.91
C MET A 29 -12.41 11.36 -29.75
N LEU A 30 -11.64 10.38 -29.25
CA LEU A 30 -12.01 9.68 -28.03
C LEU A 30 -12.18 10.69 -26.89
N SER A 31 -13.24 10.52 -26.10
CA SER A 31 -13.46 11.37 -24.95
C SER A 31 -12.37 11.15 -23.90
N ASP A 32 -11.98 12.21 -23.21
CA ASP A 32 -11.04 12.13 -22.08
C ASP A 32 -11.53 11.13 -21.02
N THR A 33 -12.85 11.02 -20.85
CA THR A 33 -13.48 10.05 -19.94
C THR A 33 -13.24 8.60 -20.38
N SER A 34 -13.33 8.30 -21.68
CA SER A 34 -13.10 6.96 -22.23
C SER A 34 -11.62 6.59 -22.12
N MET A 35 -10.72 7.53 -22.45
CA MET A 35 -9.29 7.35 -22.25
C MET A 35 -8.91 7.16 -20.77
N ASN A 36 -9.57 7.90 -19.87
CA ASN A 36 -9.35 7.80 -18.44
C ASN A 36 -9.85 6.46 -17.86
N GLN A 37 -11.02 6.01 -18.30
CA GLN A 37 -11.57 4.70 -17.93
C GLN A 37 -10.70 3.55 -18.44
N SER A 38 -10.22 3.62 -19.69
CA SER A 38 -9.27 2.64 -20.23
C SER A 38 -7.94 2.61 -19.47
N ARG A 39 -7.55 3.72 -18.82
CA ARG A 39 -6.37 3.81 -17.94
C ARG A 39 -6.65 3.41 -16.49
N GLY A 40 -7.82 2.81 -16.21
CA GLY A 40 -8.19 2.29 -14.91
C GLY A 40 -9.00 3.25 -14.04
N GLY A 41 -9.30 4.47 -14.49
CA GLY A 41 -10.23 5.43 -13.87
C GLY A 41 -9.88 5.90 -12.45
N GLN A 42 -8.87 5.32 -11.80
CA GLN A 42 -8.58 5.47 -10.39
C GLN A 42 -7.16 6.01 -10.22
N TYR A 43 -7.06 7.29 -9.85
CA TYR A 43 -5.79 7.96 -9.60
C TYR A 43 -5.23 7.70 -8.19
N GLU A 44 -5.96 6.98 -7.34
CA GLU A 44 -5.52 6.68 -5.98
C GLU A 44 -5.98 5.26 -5.60
N LEU A 45 -5.08 4.28 -5.70
CA LEU A 45 -5.20 3.00 -5.02
C LEU A 45 -4.42 3.11 -3.72
N ASN A 46 -5.05 3.68 -2.69
CA ASN A 46 -4.47 3.69 -1.35
C ASN A 46 -4.72 2.33 -0.70
N ILE A 47 -3.81 1.39 -0.96
CA ILE A 47 -3.80 0.08 -0.30
C ILE A 47 -2.77 0.15 0.83
N ASP A 48 -3.24 0.49 2.02
CA ASP A 48 -2.43 0.45 3.24
C ASP A 48 -2.40 -0.99 3.79
N VAL A 49 -1.41 -1.77 3.37
CA VAL A 49 -1.19 -3.14 3.89
C VAL A 49 -0.30 -3.05 5.12
N MET A 50 -0.92 -3.03 6.31
CA MET A 50 -0.20 -3.01 7.58
C MET A 50 -0.02 -4.43 8.15
N HIS A 51 1.23 -4.86 8.27
CA HIS A 51 1.61 -6.09 8.97
C HIS A 51 2.40 -5.75 10.24
N ALA A 52 1.91 -6.21 11.39
CA ALA A 52 2.61 -6.17 12.67
C ALA A 52 2.76 -7.59 13.18
N GLU A 53 3.99 -8.02 13.43
CA GLU A 53 4.28 -9.28 14.10
C GLU A 53 5.32 -9.07 15.20
N SER A 54 5.26 -9.92 16.22
CA SER A 54 6.33 -10.05 17.18
C SER A 54 6.46 -11.52 17.57
N ASP A 55 7.57 -12.10 17.14
CA ASP A 55 7.99 -13.40 17.59
C ASP A 55 8.92 -13.24 18.78
N MET A 56 8.67 -14.01 19.84
CA MET A 56 9.48 -14.01 21.05
C MET A 56 9.83 -15.45 21.40
N TYR A 57 11.13 -15.75 21.33
CA TYR A 57 11.69 -17.04 21.70
C TYR A 57 12.60 -16.83 22.88
N GLY A 58 12.32 -17.57 23.95
CA GLY A 58 13.12 -17.49 25.15
C GLY A 58 13.20 -18.84 25.81
N ASP A 59 14.40 -19.13 26.28
CA ASP A 59 14.75 -20.37 26.92
C ASP A 59 15.51 -20.04 28.20
N VAL A 60 15.22 -20.77 29.27
CA VAL A 60 15.89 -20.60 30.56
C VAL A 60 16.32 -21.96 31.06
N GLN A 61 17.43 -22.44 30.52
CA GLN A 61 18.02 -23.73 30.85
C GLN A 61 19.26 -23.61 31.74
N GLY A 62 19.54 -24.66 32.51
CA GLY A 62 20.70 -24.73 33.39
C GLY A 62 20.62 -23.81 34.62
N ASN A 63 19.43 -23.31 34.93
CA ASN A 63 19.22 -22.40 36.07
C ASN A 63 19.46 -23.09 37.41
N GLY A 64 20.24 -22.42 38.27
CA GLY A 64 20.46 -22.81 39.66
C GLY A 64 20.39 -21.57 40.54
N ALA A 65 19.60 -21.63 41.60
CA ALA A 65 19.52 -20.57 42.61
C ALA A 65 19.63 -21.22 43.99
N TYR A 66 20.67 -20.86 44.75
CA TYR A 66 20.96 -21.38 46.07
C TYR A 66 21.39 -20.25 47.00
N ASN A 67 20.88 -20.26 48.24
CA ASN A 67 21.09 -19.21 49.24
C ASN A 67 20.66 -17.80 48.76
N ASN A 68 19.63 -17.71 47.92
CA ASN A 68 19.14 -16.42 47.45
C ASN A 68 18.19 -15.78 48.46
N THR A 69 18.46 -14.53 48.80
CA THR A 69 17.51 -13.63 49.46
C THR A 69 16.94 -12.70 48.40
N THR A 70 15.64 -12.80 48.13
CA THR A 70 14.95 -11.90 47.20
C THR A 70 14.37 -10.69 47.95
N GLY A 71 14.35 -9.53 47.29
CA GLY A 71 13.87 -8.28 47.88
C GLY A 71 12.39 -7.99 47.64
N ALA A 72 11.96 -6.81 48.07
CA ALA A 72 10.63 -6.27 47.78
C ALA A 72 10.56 -5.77 46.33
N ASN A 73 9.48 -6.13 45.65
CA ASN A 73 9.18 -5.79 44.27
C ASN A 73 7.97 -4.86 44.30
N MET A 74 8.18 -3.60 44.66
CA MET A 74 7.05 -2.71 44.90
C MET A 74 7.10 -1.48 44.00
N ILE A 75 6.04 -1.34 43.22
CA ILE A 75 5.57 -0.08 42.65
C ILE A 75 4.70 0.57 43.71
N THR A 76 5.03 1.80 44.10
CA THR A 76 4.37 2.53 45.18
C THR A 76 3.34 3.52 44.65
N GLU A 77 2.65 4.19 45.58
CA GLU A 77 1.65 5.21 45.26
C GLU A 77 2.23 6.29 44.32
N GLY A 78 1.46 6.68 43.31
CA GLY A 78 1.86 7.68 42.31
C GLY A 78 2.82 7.18 41.22
N ALA A 79 3.26 5.92 41.22
CA ALA A 79 4.28 5.44 40.30
C ALA A 79 3.92 5.57 38.81
N PHE A 80 2.64 5.58 38.47
CA PHE A 80 2.12 5.87 37.12
C PHE A 80 1.09 7.01 37.13
N GLY A 81 1.14 7.88 38.14
CA GLY A 81 0.34 9.10 38.13
C GLY A 81 0.64 9.89 36.85
N GLU A 82 -0.41 10.40 36.19
CA GLU A 82 -0.29 11.20 34.96
C GLU A 82 0.32 10.47 33.75
N SER A 83 0.50 9.14 33.81
CA SER A 83 1.03 8.38 32.68
C SER A 83 0.02 8.36 31.52
N SER A 84 0.46 8.68 30.30
CA SER A 84 -0.34 8.58 29.08
C SER A 84 0.46 8.00 27.91
N GLY A 85 -0.21 7.30 27.01
CA GLY A 85 0.45 6.51 25.95
C GLY A 85 0.52 5.03 26.31
N ILE A 86 1.54 4.34 25.82
CA ILE A 86 1.70 2.89 26.01
C ILE A 86 2.90 2.63 26.92
N PHE A 87 2.68 1.89 28.00
CA PHE A 87 3.70 1.53 28.97
C PHE A 87 3.73 0.02 29.14
N ASN A 88 4.94 -0.53 29.30
CA ASN A 88 5.14 -1.87 29.81
C ASN A 88 5.92 -1.78 31.11
N VAL A 89 5.39 -2.40 32.14
CA VAL A 89 5.97 -2.36 33.47
C VAL A 89 6.11 -3.79 33.93
N VAL A 90 7.35 -4.19 34.21
CA VAL A 90 7.64 -5.52 34.73
C VAL A 90 8.47 -5.40 35.99
N GLN A 91 7.99 -6.08 37.02
CA GLN A 91 8.55 -6.13 38.35
C GLN A 91 8.89 -7.59 38.61
N ASN A 92 10.16 -7.91 38.85
CA ASN A 92 10.53 -9.24 39.29
C ASN A 92 11.68 -9.19 40.30
N THR A 93 11.47 -9.77 41.49
CA THR A 93 12.52 -9.90 42.52
C THR A 93 13.12 -11.29 42.62
N GLY A 94 12.69 -12.20 41.76
CA GLY A 94 13.15 -13.57 41.72
C GLY A 94 14.48 -13.73 40.99
N ASN A 95 14.98 -14.96 41.02
CA ASN A 95 16.10 -15.40 40.18
C ASN A 95 15.54 -16.26 39.04
N ASN A 96 16.34 -16.49 38.01
CA ASN A 96 15.97 -17.35 36.87
C ASN A 96 14.76 -16.82 36.09
N VAL A 97 14.64 -15.51 35.98
CA VAL A 97 13.48 -14.88 35.35
C VAL A 97 13.82 -14.46 33.93
N LEU A 98 13.07 -15.04 33.01
CA LEU A 98 12.98 -14.59 31.63
C LEU A 98 11.70 -13.77 31.50
N ILE A 99 11.85 -12.53 31.07
CA ILE A 99 10.74 -11.63 30.74
C ILE A 99 10.80 -11.37 29.24
N GLN A 100 9.73 -11.73 28.56
CA GLN A 100 9.53 -11.44 27.15
C GLN A 100 8.28 -10.58 27.05
N ASN A 101 8.45 -9.35 26.58
CA ASN A 101 7.36 -8.44 26.34
C ASN A 101 7.60 -7.77 24.99
N ALA A 102 6.54 -7.68 24.20
CA ALA A 102 6.52 -6.94 22.97
C ALA A 102 5.25 -6.11 22.90
N THR A 103 5.40 -4.88 22.46
CA THR A 103 4.29 -4.01 22.08
C THR A 103 4.47 -3.66 20.63
N VAL A 104 3.58 -4.18 19.80
CA VAL A 104 3.55 -3.86 18.38
C VAL A 104 2.40 -2.90 18.13
N VAL A 105 2.70 -1.74 17.55
CA VAL A 105 1.72 -0.69 17.27
C VAL A 105 1.77 -0.39 15.78
N ASN A 106 0.66 -0.64 15.11
CA ASN A 106 0.40 -0.14 13.77
C ASN A 106 -0.48 1.10 13.86
N LEU A 107 -0.03 2.20 13.27
CA LEU A 107 -0.73 3.48 13.31
C LEU A 107 -0.84 4.05 11.90
N THR A 108 -2.07 4.13 11.38
CA THR A 108 -2.40 4.95 10.20
C THR A 108 -2.98 6.27 10.67
N LEU A 109 -2.36 7.39 10.32
CA LEU A 109 -2.91 8.73 10.53
C LEU A 109 -3.56 9.20 9.22
N LYS A 110 -4.74 9.82 9.34
CA LYS A 110 -5.47 10.43 8.21
C LYS A 110 -5.24 11.92 8.16
#